data_AF-A0A448ZTS9-F1
#
_entry.id   AF-A0A448ZTS9-F1
#
_cell.length_a   1.000
_cell.length_b   1.000
_cell.length_c   1.000
_cell.angle_alpha   90.00
_cell.angle_beta   90.00
_cell.angle_gamma   90.00
#
_symmetry.space_group_name_H-M   'P 1'
#
loop_
_entity.id
_entity.type
_entity.pdbx_description
1 polymer ?
#
loop_
_entity_poly.entity_id
_entity_poly.type
_entity_poly.pdbx_seq_one_letter_code
_entity_poly.pdbx_strand_id
1 'polypeptide(L)'
;MSRRRLVEIPFLVCGEAAAKRTIGSARSIAFDPCFRFFRRTTERVGVNRNGNTIGTAIGSAARFSTGSGGSSYSASGPSQQLKSWESGARMVQNTTVENKYLEHIREVHDPSQHIKTIEDELKGSIGKALGKQGQKVLMYARLMEEERQRYQDLLLELRGQAREAEPHTPSPAVERTDDVDRHPELSKIAISHNEYREQCLHARWELIVHRQAVGFIVGNHKYVTDKFPVGDALPVPSEDGEDERATAAASAEKSKKKKVFTDQLDWWQRIGR
;
A
#
# COMPACT_ATOMS: atom_id res chain seq x y z
N MET A 1 29.27 43.73 -23.36
CA MET A 1 29.33 43.59 -21.89
C MET A 1 27.96 43.16 -21.37
N SER A 2 27.76 41.85 -21.16
CA SER A 2 26.47 41.29 -20.77
C SER A 2 26.56 40.76 -19.34
N ARG A 3 25.87 41.42 -18.40
CA ARG A 3 25.86 41.05 -16.98
C ARG A 3 24.91 39.87 -16.77
N ARG A 4 25.47 38.68 -16.52
CA ARG A 4 24.72 37.52 -16.03
C ARG A 4 24.34 37.77 -14.57
N ARG A 5 23.05 37.77 -14.26
CA ARG A 5 22.54 37.74 -12.88
C ARG A 5 22.70 36.32 -12.34
N LEU A 6 23.50 36.18 -11.29
CA LEU A 6 23.53 34.99 -10.44
C LEU A 6 22.20 34.92 -9.69
N VAL A 7 21.51 33.79 -9.84
CA VAL A 7 20.34 33.43 -9.05
C VAL A 7 20.87 32.68 -7.82
N GLU A 8 20.78 33.31 -6.66
CA GLU A 8 21.10 32.66 -5.38
C GLU A 8 19.98 31.67 -5.03
N ILE A 9 20.36 30.39 -4.89
CA ILE A 9 19.48 29.33 -4.39
C ILE A 9 19.63 29.31 -2.86
N PRO A 10 18.56 29.50 -2.06
CA PRO A 10 18.66 29.41 -0.62
C PRO A 10 18.90 27.95 -0.19
N PHE A 11 20.08 27.70 0.37
CA PHE A 11 20.42 26.47 1.07
C PHE A 11 19.60 26.40 2.37
N LEU A 12 18.61 25.51 2.40
CA LEU A 12 17.81 25.24 3.59
C LEU A 12 18.62 24.31 4.51
N VAL A 13 19.34 24.90 5.46
CA VAL A 13 20.04 24.19 6.54
C VAL A 13 19.00 23.64 7.51
N CYS A 14 18.71 22.34 7.39
CA CYS A 14 17.85 21.63 8.34
C CYS A 14 18.71 21.23 9.55
N GLY A 15 18.52 21.95 10.67
CA GLY A 15 19.21 21.67 11.93
C GLY A 15 18.79 20.33 12.52
N GLU A 16 19.77 19.44 12.68
CA GLU A 16 19.65 18.12 13.28
C GLU A 16 19.51 18.25 14.82
N ALA A 17 18.29 18.15 15.33
CA ALA A 17 18.04 18.06 16.77
C ALA A 17 18.23 16.60 17.22
N ALA A 18 19.43 16.32 17.77
CA ALA A 18 19.78 15.03 18.36
C ALA A 18 18.96 14.73 19.62
N ALA A 19 17.86 13.97 19.46
CA ALA A 19 17.13 13.38 20.57
C ALA A 19 17.70 11.99 20.89
N LYS A 20 18.53 11.92 21.95
CA LYS A 20 18.93 10.67 22.60
C LYS A 20 17.68 9.94 23.09
N ARG A 21 17.31 8.83 22.45
CA ARG A 21 16.36 7.86 23.02
C ARG A 21 17.07 6.58 23.38
N THR A 22 17.01 6.32 24.67
CA THR A 22 17.44 5.14 25.40
C THR A 22 16.84 3.86 24.81
N ILE A 23 17.71 2.87 24.62
CA ILE A 23 17.39 1.51 24.17
C ILE A 23 16.56 0.82 25.25
N GLY A 24 15.37 0.35 24.88
CA GLY A 24 14.47 -0.37 25.78
C GLY A 24 13.71 -1.48 25.06
N SER A 25 14.14 -2.71 25.33
CA SER A 25 13.36 -3.96 25.28
C SER A 25 12.81 -4.43 23.91
N ALA A 26 13.51 -5.40 23.33
CA ALA A 26 13.02 -6.24 22.25
C ALA A 26 11.80 -7.06 22.71
N ARG A 27 10.61 -6.66 22.28
CA ARG A 27 9.42 -7.53 22.28
C ARG A 27 9.21 -8.07 20.87
N SER A 28 9.25 -9.40 20.78
CA SER A 28 8.94 -10.23 19.63
C SER A 28 7.70 -9.72 18.88
N ILE A 29 7.90 -9.32 17.62
CA ILE A 29 6.81 -9.00 16.69
C ILE A 29 6.27 -10.34 16.20
N ALA A 30 5.24 -10.85 16.87
CA ALA A 30 4.40 -11.89 16.32
C ALA A 30 3.65 -11.31 15.12
N PHE A 31 3.95 -11.84 13.93
CA PHE A 31 3.18 -11.58 12.72
C PHE A 31 1.77 -12.14 12.88
N ASP A 32 0.78 -11.28 12.66
CA ASP A 32 -0.65 -11.62 12.69
C ASP A 32 -0.99 -12.52 11.48
N PRO A 33 -1.63 -13.69 11.64
CA PRO A 33 -1.89 -14.64 10.56
C PRO A 33 -3.12 -14.33 9.69
N CYS A 34 -3.78 -13.17 9.87
CA CYS A 34 -4.98 -12.80 9.13
C CYS A 34 -4.71 -12.08 7.80
N PHE A 35 -3.95 -12.69 6.87
CA PHE A 35 -3.90 -12.24 5.47
C PHE A 35 -3.63 -13.42 4.53
N ARG A 36 -4.70 -14.14 4.16
CA ARG A 36 -4.71 -15.06 3.01
C ARG A 36 -5.82 -14.61 2.06
N PHE A 37 -5.49 -13.89 0.99
CA PHE A 37 -6.05 -14.09 -0.36
C PHE A 37 -5.43 -13.09 -1.37
N PHE A 38 -4.25 -13.43 -1.92
CA PHE A 38 -3.90 -13.28 -3.34
C PHE A 38 -2.54 -13.96 -3.57
N ARG A 39 -2.53 -15.29 -3.74
CA ARG A 39 -1.34 -16.03 -4.19
C ARG A 39 -1.37 -16.05 -5.72
N ARG A 40 -0.58 -15.18 -6.37
CA ARG A 40 -0.21 -15.40 -7.77
C ARG A 40 0.91 -16.43 -7.77
N THR A 41 0.64 -17.60 -8.35
CA THR A 41 1.59 -18.70 -8.49
C THR A 41 2.69 -18.30 -9.46
N THR A 42 3.85 -17.89 -8.95
CA THR A 42 5.09 -17.90 -9.75
C THR A 42 5.64 -19.32 -9.70
N GLU A 43 5.41 -20.09 -10.75
CA GLU A 43 6.07 -21.38 -10.97
C GLU A 43 7.57 -21.14 -11.10
N ARG A 44 8.33 -21.63 -10.11
CA ARG A 44 9.79 -21.62 -10.14
C ARG A 44 10.23 -23.01 -10.63
N VAL A 45 10.61 -23.10 -11.90
CA VAL A 45 11.26 -24.31 -12.45
C VAL A 45 12.68 -24.37 -11.89
N GLY A 46 12.87 -25.23 -10.88
CA GLY A 46 14.19 -25.55 -10.31
C GLY A 46 14.69 -26.88 -10.86
N VAL A 47 15.73 -26.83 -11.71
CA VAL A 47 16.50 -28.00 -12.13
C VAL A 47 17.35 -28.46 -10.95
N ASN A 48 17.13 -29.70 -10.50
CA ASN A 48 17.84 -30.27 -9.36
C ASN A 48 18.96 -31.21 -9.84
N ARG A 49 20.22 -30.80 -9.63
CA ARG A 49 21.40 -31.68 -9.69
C ARG A 49 22.05 -31.68 -8.32
N ASN A 50 21.86 -32.79 -7.60
CA ASN A 50 22.86 -33.53 -6.81
C ASN A 50 22.15 -34.23 -5.65
N GLY A 51 22.16 -35.56 -5.71
CA GLY A 51 21.65 -36.42 -4.67
C GLY A 51 22.54 -36.35 -3.43
N ASN A 52 21.92 -36.11 -2.28
CA ASN A 52 22.35 -36.74 -1.05
C ASN A 52 21.16 -36.86 -0.10
N THR A 53 20.73 -38.09 0.12
CA THR A 53 19.63 -38.49 1.00
C THR A 53 20.13 -38.58 2.44
N ILE A 54 19.63 -37.71 3.30
CA ILE A 54 19.62 -37.94 4.75
C ILE A 54 18.15 -37.94 5.19
N GLY A 55 17.69 -39.12 5.61
CA GLY A 55 16.32 -39.38 6.01
C GLY A 55 15.98 -38.65 7.31
N THR A 56 14.92 -37.83 7.26
CA THR A 56 14.25 -37.32 8.44
C THR A 56 12.80 -37.76 8.36
N ALA A 57 12.34 -38.41 9.43
CA ALA A 57 11.02 -39.02 9.54
C ALA A 57 9.90 -38.00 9.25
N ILE A 58 9.08 -38.32 8.25
CA ILE A 58 7.90 -37.56 7.84
C ILE A 58 6.76 -37.93 8.77
N GLY A 59 6.37 -37.01 9.65
CA GLY A 59 5.11 -37.07 10.38
C GLY A 59 3.94 -36.94 9.41
N SER A 60 2.98 -37.85 9.54
CA SER A 60 1.74 -37.94 8.78
C SER A 60 1.00 -36.59 8.70
N ALA A 61 1.00 -35.98 7.51
CA ALA A 61 0.16 -34.85 7.18
C ALA A 61 -1.28 -35.34 6.95
N ALA A 62 -2.18 -35.01 7.88
CA ALA A 62 -3.61 -35.14 7.69
C ALA A 62 -4.06 -34.28 6.50
N ARG A 63 -4.61 -34.93 5.47
CA ARG A 63 -5.20 -34.28 4.30
C ARG A 63 -6.51 -33.61 4.72
N PHE A 64 -6.49 -32.29 4.91
CA PHE A 64 -7.71 -31.49 5.06
C PHE A 64 -8.34 -31.27 3.67
N SER A 65 -9.39 -32.03 3.40
CA SER A 65 -10.28 -31.84 2.25
C SER A 65 -10.97 -30.48 2.35
N THR A 66 -10.57 -29.52 1.53
CA THR A 66 -11.20 -28.20 1.41
C THR A 66 -12.42 -28.32 0.49
N GLY A 67 -13.55 -28.75 1.05
CA GLY A 67 -14.85 -28.65 0.40
C GLY A 67 -15.32 -27.20 0.41
N SER A 68 -15.11 -26.48 -0.70
CA SER A 68 -15.64 -25.13 -0.93
C SER A 68 -17.14 -25.21 -1.27
N GLY A 69 -17.96 -25.54 -0.27
CA GLY A 69 -19.41 -25.32 -0.33
C GLY A 69 -19.68 -23.83 -0.12
N GLY A 70 -20.01 -23.12 -1.21
CA GLY A 70 -20.42 -21.71 -1.16
C GLY A 70 -21.75 -21.55 -0.43
N SER A 71 -21.71 -21.51 0.90
CA SER A 71 -22.84 -21.12 1.74
C SER A 71 -23.01 -19.62 1.63
N SER A 72 -24.00 -19.18 0.83
CA SER A 72 -24.38 -17.78 0.74
C SER A 72 -24.90 -17.33 2.11
N TYR A 73 -24.10 -16.55 2.83
CA TYR A 73 -24.50 -15.99 4.11
C TYR A 73 -25.54 -14.89 3.88
N SER A 74 -26.81 -15.27 3.96
CA SER A 74 -27.95 -14.35 3.99
C SER A 74 -28.24 -13.97 5.44
N ALA A 75 -27.64 -12.88 5.91
CA ALA A 75 -27.97 -12.31 7.21
C ALA A 75 -29.26 -11.50 7.12
N SER A 76 -30.39 -12.12 7.44
CA SER A 76 -31.63 -11.39 7.70
C SER A 76 -31.49 -10.71 9.06
N GLY A 77 -31.41 -9.38 9.07
CA GLY A 77 -31.48 -8.59 10.31
C GLY A 77 -32.77 -8.90 11.07
N PRO A 78 -32.79 -8.78 12.42
CA PRO A 78 -33.99 -9.04 13.20
C PRO A 78 -35.13 -8.15 12.72
N SER A 79 -36.12 -8.74 12.06
CA SER A 79 -37.25 -8.04 11.45
C SER A 79 -38.31 -7.60 12.48
N GLN A 80 -38.18 -8.05 13.72
CA GLN A 80 -39.02 -7.66 14.83
C GLN A 80 -38.20 -6.85 15.82
N GLN A 81 -38.71 -5.68 16.23
CA GLN A 81 -38.17 -4.92 17.35
C GLN A 81 -38.18 -5.82 18.60
N LEU A 82 -37.02 -6.35 18.95
CA LEU A 82 -36.86 -7.21 20.11
C LEU A 82 -37.03 -6.35 21.38
N LYS A 83 -38.07 -6.63 22.17
CA LYS A 83 -38.32 -6.06 23.51
C LYS A 83 -37.18 -6.33 24.51
N SER A 84 -36.14 -7.07 24.13
CA SER A 84 -34.98 -7.32 24.97
C SER A 84 -34.20 -6.03 25.27
N TRP A 85 -34.13 -5.09 24.33
CA TRP A 85 -33.54 -3.77 24.56
C TRP A 85 -34.37 -2.93 25.55
N GLU A 86 -35.71 -2.97 25.44
CA GLU A 86 -36.61 -2.35 26.41
C GLU A 86 -36.48 -2.95 27.82
N SER A 87 -36.31 -4.27 27.91
CA SER A 87 -36.12 -4.96 29.19
C SER A 87 -34.80 -4.54 29.85
N GLY A 88 -33.71 -4.45 29.07
CA GLY A 88 -32.42 -3.92 29.53
C GLY A 88 -32.51 -2.45 29.96
N ALA A 89 -33.19 -1.60 29.18
CA ALA A 89 -33.39 -0.19 29.51
C ALA A 89 -34.25 0.00 30.78
N ARG A 90 -35.32 -0.78 30.96
CA ARG A 90 -36.12 -0.77 32.20
C ARG A 90 -35.32 -1.21 33.42
N MET A 91 -34.42 -2.17 33.27
CA MET A 91 -33.57 -2.65 34.37
C MET A 91 -32.56 -1.58 34.84
N VAL A 92 -32.13 -0.71 33.93
CA VAL A 92 -31.27 0.45 34.23
C VAL A 92 -32.07 1.63 34.78
N GLN A 93 -33.35 1.76 34.41
CA GLN A 93 -34.32 2.74 34.95
C GLN A 93 -34.86 2.40 36.35
N ASN A 94 -34.15 1.59 37.14
CA ASN A 94 -34.40 1.48 38.59
C ASN A 94 -33.98 2.80 39.29
N THR A 95 -34.70 3.89 39.01
CA THR A 95 -34.59 5.17 39.71
C THR A 95 -35.48 5.21 40.95
N THR A 96 -36.38 4.24 41.12
CA THR A 96 -37.37 4.19 42.21
C THR A 96 -36.98 3.29 43.38
N VAL A 97 -35.93 2.46 43.25
CA VAL A 97 -35.45 1.60 44.34
C VAL A 97 -34.16 2.19 44.91
N GLU A 98 -34.22 2.67 46.15
CA GLU A 98 -33.06 3.13 46.92
C GLU A 98 -32.15 1.93 47.24
N ASN A 99 -31.22 1.66 46.33
CA ASN A 99 -30.17 0.68 46.55
C ASN A 99 -28.85 1.40 46.85
N LYS A 100 -28.44 1.42 48.12
CA LYS A 100 -27.20 2.05 48.60
C LYS A 100 -25.96 1.65 47.79
N TYR A 101 -25.91 0.42 47.28
CA TYR A 101 -24.80 -0.05 46.45
C TYR A 101 -24.76 0.64 45.08
N LEU A 102 -25.92 0.85 44.44
CA LEU A 102 -26.00 1.53 43.15
C LEU A 102 -25.72 3.03 43.28
N GLU A 103 -26.10 3.65 44.39
CA GLU A 103 -25.75 5.04 44.69
C GLU A 103 -24.24 5.21 44.85
N HIS A 104 -23.60 4.31 45.61
CA HIS A 104 -22.14 4.31 45.74
C HIS A 104 -21.44 4.15 44.37
N ILE A 105 -21.92 3.27 43.50
CA ILE A 105 -21.38 3.14 42.13
C ILE A 105 -21.57 4.43 41.33
N ARG A 106 -22.73 5.08 41.41
CA ARG A 106 -23.01 6.35 40.71
C ARG A 106 -22.13 7.50 41.22
N GLU A 107 -21.79 7.51 42.51
CA GLU A 107 -20.87 8.50 43.10
C GLU A 107 -19.41 8.25 42.71
N VAL A 108 -18.98 6.98 42.65
CA VAL A 108 -17.59 6.61 42.37
C VAL A 108 -17.28 6.60 40.87
N HIS A 109 -18.24 6.26 40.01
CA HIS A 109 -18.04 6.09 38.58
C HIS A 109 -18.89 7.08 37.78
N ASP A 110 -18.25 8.09 37.19
CA ASP A 110 -18.88 8.94 36.18
C ASP A 110 -18.84 8.24 34.81
N PRO A 111 -19.98 7.85 34.21
CA PRO A 111 -20.03 7.24 32.89
C PRO A 111 -19.36 8.11 31.81
N SER A 112 -19.43 9.43 31.96
CA SER A 112 -18.82 10.39 31.03
C SER A 112 -17.30 10.25 31.01
N GLN A 113 -16.69 10.02 32.17
CA GLN A 113 -15.25 9.78 32.30
C GLN A 113 -14.85 8.46 31.61
N HIS A 114 -15.62 7.38 31.79
CA HIS A 114 -15.33 6.10 31.15
C HIS A 114 -15.46 6.16 29.62
N ILE A 115 -16.50 6.83 29.12
CA ILE A 115 -16.69 7.04 27.67
C ILE A 115 -15.48 7.78 27.10
N LYS A 116 -15.04 8.85 27.77
CA LYS A 116 -13.86 9.62 27.34
C LYS A 116 -12.59 8.77 27.31
N THR A 117 -12.34 7.95 28.33
CA THR A 117 -11.17 7.06 28.36
C THR A 117 -11.19 6.08 27.18
N ILE A 118 -12.35 5.45 26.90
CA ILE A 118 -12.52 4.52 25.78
C ILE A 118 -12.30 5.23 24.45
N GLU A 119 -12.82 6.46 24.29
CA GLU A 119 -12.57 7.26 23.09
C GLU A 119 -11.09 7.55 22.86
N ASP A 120 -10.36 7.92 23.90
CA ASP A 120 -8.93 8.25 23.80
C ASP A 120 -8.09 7.00 23.46
N GLU A 121 -8.42 5.85 24.05
CA GLU A 121 -7.81 4.55 23.73
C GLU A 121 -8.10 4.13 22.28
N LEU A 122 -9.33 4.32 21.82
CA LEU A 122 -9.73 4.02 20.45
C LEU A 122 -9.03 4.94 19.45
N LYS A 123 -9.00 6.25 19.70
CA LYS A 123 -8.26 7.24 18.88
C LYS A 123 -6.77 6.89 18.82
N GLY A 124 -6.17 6.49 19.95
CA GLY A 124 -4.78 6.04 20.00
C GLY A 124 -4.53 4.78 19.18
N SER A 125 -5.42 3.80 19.24
CA SER A 125 -5.33 2.54 18.48
C SER A 125 -5.49 2.77 16.98
N ILE A 126 -6.46 3.60 16.58
CA ILE A 126 -6.67 4.02 15.19
C ILE A 126 -5.46 4.79 14.66
N GLY A 127 -4.94 5.74 15.43
CA GLY A 127 -3.76 6.53 15.06
C GLY A 127 -2.53 5.64 14.81
N LYS A 128 -2.29 4.64 15.67
CA LYS A 128 -1.22 3.64 15.47
C LYS A 128 -1.44 2.81 14.20
N ALA A 129 -2.67 2.36 13.95
CA ALA A 129 -2.98 1.57 12.75
C ALA A 129 -2.75 2.37 11.46
N LEU A 130 -3.26 3.61 11.40
CA LEU A 130 -3.03 4.52 10.27
C LEU A 130 -1.54 4.85 10.10
N GLY A 131 -0.81 5.03 11.19
CA GLY A 131 0.63 5.26 11.18
C GLY A 131 1.40 4.09 10.53
N LYS A 132 1.07 2.84 10.90
CA LYS A 132 1.66 1.64 10.28
C LYS A 132 1.38 1.57 8.78
N GLN A 133 0.16 1.92 8.35
CA GLN A 133 -0.20 1.94 6.93
C GLN A 133 0.55 3.03 6.16
N GLY A 134 0.67 4.24 6.72
CA GLY A 134 1.51 5.29 6.15
C GLY A 134 2.98 4.88 6.02
N GLN A 135 3.52 4.17 7.02
CA GLN A 135 4.89 3.64 6.98
C GLN A 135 5.09 2.61 5.86
N LYS A 136 4.09 1.77 5.58
CA LYS A 136 4.10 0.82 4.45
C LYS A 136 4.23 1.55 3.10
N VAL A 137 3.49 2.64 2.91
CA VAL A 137 3.57 3.48 1.70
C VAL A 137 4.98 4.06 1.54
N LEU A 138 5.54 4.65 2.61
CA LEU A 138 6.88 5.24 2.59
C LEU A 138 7.97 4.21 2.34
N MET A 139 7.84 3.00 2.89
CA MET A 139 8.76 1.90 2.66
C MET A 139 8.83 1.54 1.16
N TYR A 140 7.67 1.37 0.49
CA TYR A 140 7.67 1.07 -0.94
C TYR A 140 8.16 2.25 -1.80
N ALA A 141 7.83 3.49 -1.41
CA ALA A 141 8.35 4.67 -2.09
C ALA A 141 9.89 4.72 -2.03
N ARG A 142 10.48 4.33 -0.90
CA ARG A 142 11.94 4.23 -0.75
C ARG A 142 12.54 3.13 -1.63
N LEU A 143 11.97 1.93 -1.64
CA LEU A 143 12.45 0.82 -2.49
C LEU A 143 12.35 1.18 -3.98
N MET A 144 11.26 1.84 -4.38
CA MET A 144 11.08 2.36 -5.73
C MET A 144 12.18 3.38 -6.08
N GLU A 145 12.51 4.30 -5.17
CA GLU A 145 13.59 5.28 -5.38
C GLU A 145 14.97 4.60 -5.48
N GLU A 146 15.24 3.60 -4.66
CA GLU A 146 16.48 2.82 -4.70
C GLU A 146 16.66 2.11 -6.05
N GLU A 147 15.61 1.50 -6.61
CA GLU A 147 15.65 0.90 -7.96
C GLU A 147 15.77 1.96 -9.06
N ARG A 148 15.13 3.12 -8.89
CA ARG A 148 15.27 4.24 -9.84
C ARG A 148 16.71 4.73 -9.90
N GLN A 149 17.38 4.86 -8.76
CA GLN A 149 18.79 5.25 -8.72
C GLN A 149 19.67 4.20 -9.40
N ARG A 150 19.46 2.91 -9.13
CA ARG A 150 20.17 1.81 -9.82
C ARG A 150 20.01 1.86 -11.33
N TYR A 151 18.80 2.16 -11.81
CA TYR A 151 18.53 2.32 -13.23
C TYR A 151 19.33 3.49 -13.84
N GLN A 152 19.39 4.63 -13.14
CA GLN A 152 20.17 5.79 -13.59
C GLN A 152 21.68 5.53 -13.60
N ASP A 153 22.19 4.87 -12.56
CA ASP A 153 23.62 4.52 -12.47
C ASP A 153 24.04 3.61 -13.62
N LEU A 154 23.23 2.59 -13.93
CA LEU A 154 23.48 1.68 -15.05
C LEU A 154 23.43 2.42 -16.40
N LEU A 155 22.50 3.35 -16.59
CA LEU A 155 22.47 4.19 -17.81
C LEU A 155 23.73 5.04 -17.97
N LEU A 156 24.28 5.58 -16.88
CA LEU A 156 25.52 6.35 -16.91
C LEU A 156 26.72 5.47 -17.25
N GLU A 157 26.79 4.25 -16.71
CA GLU A 157 27.83 3.28 -17.03
C GLU A 157 27.82 2.91 -18.51
N LEU A 158 26.65 2.59 -19.08
CA LEU A 158 26.51 2.26 -20.50
C LEU A 158 26.90 3.43 -21.41
N ARG A 159 26.54 4.65 -21.03
CA ARG A 159 26.95 5.86 -21.76
C ARG A 159 28.47 6.07 -21.69
N GLY A 160 29.10 5.74 -20.56
CA GLY A 160 30.55 5.79 -20.39
C GLY A 160 31.26 4.81 -21.33
N GLN A 161 30.83 3.55 -21.35
CA GLN A 161 31.38 2.50 -22.20
C GLN A 161 31.24 2.84 -23.70
N ALA A 162 30.09 3.38 -24.11
CA ALA A 162 29.87 3.80 -25.50
C ALA A 162 30.84 4.90 -25.96
N ARG A 163 31.28 5.78 -25.05
CA ARG A 163 32.23 6.85 -25.37
C ARG A 163 33.66 6.34 -25.57
N GLU A 164 34.04 5.26 -24.90
CA GLU A 164 35.38 4.66 -25.02
C GLU A 164 35.53 3.79 -26.28
N ALA A 165 34.44 3.23 -26.78
CA ALA A 165 34.45 2.28 -27.89
C ALA A 165 34.71 2.90 -29.28
N GLU A 166 34.43 4.20 -29.49
CA GLU A 166 34.49 4.84 -30.82
C GLU A 166 35.37 6.10 -30.83
N PRO A 167 36.68 5.97 -31.09
CA PRO A 167 37.52 7.11 -31.43
C PRO A 167 37.29 7.51 -32.90
N HIS A 168 36.63 8.66 -33.12
CA HIS A 168 36.76 9.54 -34.32
C HIS A 168 35.71 9.56 -35.43
N THR A 169 34.52 8.99 -35.27
CA THR A 169 33.44 9.26 -36.25
C THR A 169 32.35 10.16 -35.64
N PRO A 170 32.33 11.49 -35.91
CA PRO A 170 31.24 12.37 -35.50
C PRO A 170 29.99 12.03 -36.31
N SER A 171 29.29 10.98 -35.88
CA SER A 171 28.02 10.56 -36.43
C SER A 171 26.90 11.46 -35.89
N PRO A 172 25.96 11.93 -36.73
CA PRO A 172 24.96 12.91 -36.35
C PRO A 172 24.05 12.42 -35.22
N ALA A 173 23.77 13.34 -34.29
CA ALA A 173 23.05 13.17 -33.02
C ALA A 173 21.56 12.84 -33.18
N VAL A 174 21.24 11.71 -33.80
CA VAL A 174 19.91 11.11 -33.67
C VAL A 174 19.92 10.34 -32.36
N GLU A 175 19.24 10.87 -31.33
CA GLU A 175 18.95 10.16 -30.08
C GLU A 175 18.13 8.90 -30.41
N ARG A 176 18.82 7.79 -30.72
CA ARG A 176 18.20 6.48 -30.88
C ARG A 176 17.84 5.98 -29.49
N THR A 177 16.57 6.10 -29.13
CA THR A 177 15.98 5.45 -27.95
C THR A 177 16.00 3.92 -28.03
N ASP A 178 16.24 3.38 -29.23
CA ASP A 178 16.16 1.95 -29.55
C ASP A 178 17.29 1.10 -28.93
N ASP A 179 18.34 1.71 -28.38
CA ASP A 179 19.43 0.97 -27.72
C ASP A 179 19.09 0.54 -26.27
N VAL A 180 18.01 1.05 -25.67
CA VAL A 180 17.57 0.66 -24.31
C VAL A 180 17.12 -0.80 -24.26
N ASP A 181 16.54 -1.31 -25.35
CA ASP A 181 16.00 -2.68 -25.41
C ASP A 181 17.10 -3.77 -25.41
N ARG A 182 18.36 -3.37 -25.67
CA ARG A 182 19.48 -4.31 -25.78
C ARG A 182 20.08 -4.72 -24.43
N HIS A 183 19.72 -4.03 -23.35
CA HIS A 183 20.28 -4.32 -22.03
C HIS A 183 19.26 -5.05 -21.13
N PRO A 184 19.31 -6.40 -21.03
CA PRO A 184 18.34 -7.17 -20.26
C PRO A 184 18.34 -6.81 -18.76
N GLU A 185 19.43 -6.24 -18.26
CA GLU A 185 19.52 -5.77 -16.87
C GLU A 185 18.69 -4.49 -16.63
N LEU A 186 18.65 -3.55 -17.59
CA LEU A 186 17.81 -2.35 -17.47
C LEU A 186 16.33 -2.73 -17.42
N SER A 187 15.92 -3.69 -18.26
CA SER A 187 14.55 -4.21 -18.27
C SER A 187 14.17 -4.81 -16.90
N LYS A 188 15.04 -5.63 -16.31
CA LYS A 188 14.81 -6.22 -14.98
C LYS A 188 14.63 -5.15 -13.89
N ILE A 189 15.50 -4.14 -13.86
CA ILE A 189 15.41 -3.05 -12.88
C ILE A 189 14.11 -2.25 -13.08
N ALA A 190 13.75 -1.95 -14.32
CA ALA A 190 12.50 -1.25 -14.64
C ALA A 190 11.25 -2.03 -14.22
N ILE A 191 11.24 -3.35 -14.43
CA ILE A 191 10.18 -4.25 -13.96
C ILE A 191 10.08 -4.21 -12.44
N SER A 192 11.19 -4.40 -11.72
CA SER A 192 11.20 -4.36 -10.25
C SER A 192 10.76 -3.00 -9.69
N HIS A 193 11.19 -1.89 -10.29
CA HIS A 193 10.72 -0.55 -9.95
C HIS A 193 9.18 -0.44 -10.09
N ASN A 194 8.65 -0.91 -11.21
CA ASN A 194 7.22 -0.84 -11.49
C ASN A 194 6.40 -1.77 -10.57
N GLU A 195 6.94 -2.93 -10.18
CA GLU A 195 6.34 -3.78 -9.15
C GLU A 195 6.24 -3.06 -7.79
N TYR A 196 7.31 -2.37 -7.36
CA TYR A 196 7.26 -1.57 -6.12
C TYR A 196 6.30 -0.38 -6.23
N ARG A 197 6.21 0.23 -7.41
CA ARG A 197 5.24 1.30 -7.67
C ARG A 197 3.80 0.81 -7.51
N GLU A 198 3.45 -0.35 -8.07
CA GLU A 198 2.13 -0.95 -7.90
C GLU A 198 1.83 -1.28 -6.43
N GLN A 199 2.80 -1.83 -5.70
CA GLN A 199 2.68 -2.08 -4.26
C GLN A 199 2.49 -0.79 -3.45
N CYS A 200 3.19 0.29 -3.84
CA CYS A 200 3.04 1.61 -3.23
C CYS A 200 1.64 2.20 -3.49
N LEU A 201 1.15 2.11 -4.72
CA LEU A 201 -0.21 2.55 -5.10
C LEU A 201 -1.28 1.78 -4.32
N HIS A 202 -1.12 0.47 -4.21
CA HIS A 202 -2.03 -0.38 -3.43
C HIS A 202 -2.03 0.00 -1.95
N ALA A 203 -0.86 0.13 -1.32
CA ALA A 203 -0.75 0.56 0.07
C ALA A 203 -1.35 1.96 0.29
N ARG A 204 -1.19 2.86 -0.70
CA ARG A 204 -1.79 4.20 -0.65
C ARG A 204 -3.31 4.14 -0.71
N TRP A 205 -3.87 3.27 -1.54
CA TRP A 205 -5.31 3.03 -1.59
C TRP A 205 -5.84 2.46 -0.27
N GLU A 206 -5.16 1.47 0.31
CA GLU A 206 -5.50 0.91 1.64
C GLU A 206 -5.54 2.02 2.71
N LEU A 207 -4.56 2.94 2.70
CA LEU A 207 -4.53 4.07 3.62
C LEU A 207 -5.74 5.01 3.43
N ILE A 208 -6.16 5.27 2.19
CA ILE A 208 -7.35 6.09 1.90
C ILE A 208 -8.59 5.42 2.49
N VAL A 209 -8.79 4.12 2.23
CA VAL A 209 -9.93 3.35 2.73
C VAL A 209 -9.97 3.34 4.25
N HIS A 210 -8.84 3.09 4.91
CA HIS A 210 -8.78 3.11 6.37
C HIS A 210 -9.07 4.49 6.95
N ARG A 211 -8.62 5.57 6.31
CA ARG A 211 -8.96 6.93 6.74
C ARG A 211 -10.46 7.23 6.57
N GLN A 212 -11.08 6.79 5.49
CA GLN A 212 -12.53 6.93 5.29
C GLN A 212 -13.32 6.17 6.38
N ALA A 213 -12.90 4.96 6.72
CA ALA A 213 -13.53 4.16 7.78
C ALA A 213 -13.48 4.85 9.16
N VAL A 214 -12.50 5.74 9.38
CA VAL A 214 -12.34 6.53 10.61
C VAL A 214 -13.13 7.84 10.57
N GLY A 215 -13.75 8.18 9.43
CA GLY A 215 -14.55 9.40 9.26
C GLY A 215 -13.85 10.54 8.52
N PHE A 216 -12.66 10.33 7.96
CA PHE A 216 -12.03 11.31 7.06
C PHE A 216 -12.65 11.20 5.66
N ILE A 217 -13.81 11.81 5.46
CA ILE A 217 -14.57 11.72 4.20
C ILE A 217 -14.13 12.83 3.21
N VAL A 218 -14.15 14.09 3.66
CA VAL A 218 -13.93 15.25 2.79
C VAL A 218 -12.44 15.47 2.54
N GLY A 219 -12.04 15.57 1.26
CA GLY A 219 -10.67 15.90 0.87
C GLY A 219 -9.61 14.82 1.17
N ASN A 220 -10.04 13.62 1.58
CA ASN A 220 -9.12 12.56 2.01
C ASN A 220 -8.15 12.11 0.90
N HIS A 221 -8.67 11.89 -0.31
CA HIS A 221 -7.83 11.51 -1.46
C HIS A 221 -6.74 12.54 -1.73
N LYS A 222 -7.10 13.82 -1.84
CA LYS A 222 -6.15 14.92 -2.06
C LYS A 222 -5.08 14.94 -0.97
N TYR A 223 -5.50 14.88 0.29
CA TYR A 223 -4.56 14.85 1.42
C TYR A 223 -3.56 13.70 1.32
N VAL A 224 -4.03 12.48 1.02
CA VAL A 224 -3.15 11.31 0.92
C VAL A 224 -2.23 11.39 -0.30
N THR A 225 -2.73 11.85 -1.46
CA THR A 225 -1.91 12.03 -2.66
C THR A 225 -0.83 13.09 -2.48
N ASP A 226 -1.16 14.23 -1.86
CA ASP A 226 -0.21 15.31 -1.60
C ASP A 226 0.87 14.90 -0.58
N LYS A 227 0.50 14.10 0.43
CA LYS A 227 1.43 13.63 1.47
C LYS A 227 2.29 12.45 1.04
N PHE A 228 1.79 11.59 0.17
CA PHE A 228 2.47 10.39 -0.30
C PHE A 228 2.50 10.38 -1.83
N PRO A 229 3.36 11.22 -2.45
CA PRO A 229 3.56 11.22 -3.88
C PRO A 229 4.19 9.88 -4.31
N VAL A 230 3.73 9.37 -5.45
CA VAL A 230 4.25 8.15 -6.08
C VAL A 230 4.78 8.56 -7.44
N GLY A 231 6.01 8.14 -7.76
CA GLY A 231 6.68 8.48 -9.01
C GLY A 231 6.02 7.84 -10.24
N ASP A 232 6.45 8.30 -11.40
CA ASP A 232 6.03 7.74 -12.69
C ASP A 232 6.66 6.36 -12.93
N ALA A 233 6.03 5.56 -13.77
CA ALA A 233 6.56 4.25 -14.13
C ALA A 233 7.81 4.39 -15.01
N LEU A 234 8.79 3.50 -14.85
CA LEU A 234 9.93 3.41 -15.76
C LEU A 234 9.50 2.70 -17.05
N PRO A 235 10.06 3.08 -18.21
CA PRO A 235 9.78 2.41 -19.47
C PRO A 235 10.27 0.96 -19.40
N VAL A 236 9.39 0.02 -19.75
CA VAL A 236 9.73 -1.41 -19.86
C VAL A 236 9.69 -1.76 -21.34
N PRO A 237 10.75 -2.36 -21.90
CA PRO A 237 10.72 -2.94 -23.23
C PRO A 237 9.58 -3.95 -23.31
N SER A 238 8.63 -3.73 -24.22
CA SER A 238 7.63 -4.76 -24.55
C SER A 238 8.36 -5.94 -25.17
N GLU A 239 8.41 -7.10 -24.50
CA GLU A 239 8.99 -8.32 -25.08
C GLU A 239 8.17 -8.80 -26.30
N ASP A 240 6.92 -8.35 -26.43
CA ASP A 240 5.98 -8.72 -27.47
C ASP A 240 6.04 -7.75 -28.67
N GLY A 241 7.19 -7.69 -29.32
CA GLY A 241 7.44 -6.84 -30.50
C GLY A 241 6.70 -7.24 -31.79
N GLU A 242 5.70 -8.13 -31.74
CA GLU A 242 5.01 -8.61 -32.96
C GLU A 242 3.63 -7.98 -33.25
N ASP A 243 3.01 -7.22 -32.34
CA ASP A 243 1.62 -6.70 -32.57
C ASP A 243 1.34 -5.25 -32.11
N GLU A 244 2.35 -4.42 -31.83
CA GLU A 244 2.15 -3.07 -31.27
C GLU A 244 1.53 -2.02 -32.22
N ARG A 245 1.30 -2.35 -33.51
CA ARG A 245 0.62 -1.42 -34.42
C ARG A 245 -0.89 -1.29 -34.15
N ALA A 246 -1.47 -2.12 -33.28
CA ALA A 246 -2.90 -2.10 -32.95
C ALA A 246 -3.24 -1.47 -31.58
N THR A 247 -2.28 -1.30 -30.66
CA THR A 247 -2.58 -0.95 -29.26
C THR A 247 -2.52 0.55 -28.94
N ALA A 248 -1.71 1.33 -29.65
CA ALA A 248 -1.68 2.79 -29.47
C ALA A 248 -2.96 3.49 -29.98
N ALA A 249 -3.57 3.00 -31.05
CA ALA A 249 -4.88 3.47 -31.51
C ALA A 249 -6.04 3.00 -30.61
N ALA A 250 -5.92 1.82 -30.00
CA ALA A 250 -6.94 1.27 -29.10
C ALA A 250 -7.00 1.95 -27.72
N SER A 251 -5.94 2.63 -27.27
CA SER A 251 -5.94 3.36 -26.00
C SER A 251 -6.66 4.72 -26.11
N ALA A 252 -6.58 5.38 -27.27
CA ALA A 252 -7.33 6.62 -27.52
C ALA A 252 -8.81 6.39 -27.92
N GLU A 253 -9.11 5.27 -28.58
CA GLU A 253 -10.44 5.00 -29.15
C GLU A 253 -11.39 4.18 -28.24
N LYS A 254 -10.91 3.69 -27.09
CA LYS A 254 -11.74 3.07 -26.04
C LYS A 254 -12.51 4.08 -25.16
N SER A 255 -12.47 5.38 -25.48
CA SER A 255 -13.21 6.44 -24.78
C SER A 255 -14.72 6.49 -25.08
N LYS A 256 -15.28 5.60 -25.93
CA LYS A 256 -16.71 5.61 -26.29
C LYS A 256 -17.46 4.27 -26.22
N LYS A 257 -16.89 3.20 -25.65
CA LYS A 257 -17.59 1.91 -25.54
C LYS A 257 -18.05 1.65 -24.11
N LYS A 258 -19.38 1.70 -23.94
CA LYS A 258 -20.23 1.22 -22.82
C LYS A 258 -19.55 1.25 -21.45
N LYS A 259 -20.06 2.11 -20.55
CA LYS A 259 -19.73 2.12 -19.11
C LYS A 259 -20.05 0.75 -18.50
N VAL A 260 -19.17 -0.22 -18.70
CA VAL A 260 -19.13 -1.42 -17.89
C VAL A 260 -18.73 -0.91 -16.51
N PHE A 261 -19.54 -1.23 -15.52
CA PHE A 261 -19.28 -0.92 -14.11
C PHE A 261 -18.08 -1.77 -13.67
N THR A 262 -16.88 -1.39 -14.09
CA THR A 262 -15.67 -2.20 -13.90
C THR A 262 -14.91 -1.84 -12.64
N ASP A 263 -15.24 -0.73 -11.98
CA ASP A 263 -14.50 -0.33 -10.78
C ASP A 263 -15.39 0.32 -9.73
N GLN A 264 -15.30 -0.20 -8.50
CA GLN A 264 -15.97 0.39 -7.33
C GLN A 264 -15.47 1.82 -7.06
N LEU A 265 -14.25 2.17 -7.49
CA LEU A 265 -13.72 3.54 -7.45
C LEU A 265 -14.60 4.54 -8.23
N ASP A 266 -15.15 4.13 -9.37
CA ASP A 266 -15.98 4.97 -10.23
C ASP A 266 -17.35 5.25 -9.59
N TRP A 267 -17.83 4.33 -8.76
CA TRP A 267 -19.05 4.49 -7.96
C TRP A 267 -18.86 5.54 -6.85
N TRP A 268 -17.75 5.46 -6.11
CA TRP A 268 -17.44 6.42 -5.04
C TRP A 268 -17.25 7.84 -5.55
N GLN A 269 -16.60 8.01 -6.71
CA GLN A 269 -16.43 9.33 -7.34
C GLN A 269 -17.76 9.95 -7.79
N ARG A 270 -18.78 9.12 -8.04
CA ARG A 270 -20.08 9.56 -8.56
C ARG A 270 -21.09 9.92 -7.46
N ILE A 271 -20.99 9.33 -6.26
CA ILE A 271 -21.87 9.62 -5.12
C ILE A 271 -21.30 10.74 -4.22
N GLY A 272 -19.98 10.96 -4.23
CA GLY A 272 -19.32 11.96 -3.38
C GLY A 272 -19.36 13.41 -3.87
N ARG A 273 -20.16 13.74 -4.90
CA ARG A 273 -20.47 15.12 -5.31
C ARG A 273 -21.90 15.45 -4.94
#